data_AF-A0A2K1QSN4-F1
#
_entry.id   AF-A0A2K1QSN4-F1
#
_cell.length_a   1.000
_cell.length_b   1.000
_cell.length_c   1.000
_cell.angle_alpha   90.00
_cell.angle_beta   90.00
_cell.angle_gamma   90.00
#
_symmetry.space_group_name_H-M   'P 1'
#
loop_
_entity.id
_entity.type
_entity.pdbx_description
1 polymer ?
#
loop_
_entity_poly.entity_id
_entity_poly.type
_entity_poly.pdbx_seq_one_letter_code
_entity_poly.pdbx_strand_id
1 'polypeptide(L)'
;MKILQSVIREHATKDPDVVAQAQMFASNAGSTLGSGGVFFPSNHPSQQRARSKRQYGGGGGAGGDGAGGASAQGGMGGAGRGGHIHVSDRRNPPDFGRVAWPEDIFGSLEVDGTGKFVDTGRYQESGTYRIVTREGILNLSDYLRKRLIERLQELDQN
;
A
#
# COMPACT_ATOMS: atom_id res chain seq x y z
N MET A 1 -11.50 22.97 -2.36
CA MET A 1 -11.10 21.76 -1.61
C MET A 1 -10.58 21.99 -0.20
N LYS A 2 -10.35 23.24 0.25
CA LYS A 2 -9.69 23.53 1.54
C LYS A 2 -10.37 22.89 2.77
N ILE A 3 -11.70 22.89 2.83
CA ILE A 3 -12.46 22.33 3.96
C ILE A 3 -12.30 20.80 4.04
N LEU A 4 -12.43 20.08 2.92
CA LEU A 4 -12.21 18.64 2.91
C LEU A 4 -10.81 18.31 3.41
N GLN A 5 -9.80 19.01 2.88
CA GLN A 5 -8.41 18.74 3.20
C GLN A 5 -8.06 19.10 4.65
N SER A 6 -8.67 20.13 5.22
CA SER A 6 -8.51 20.43 6.65
C SER A 6 -9.13 19.34 7.54
N VAL A 7 -10.31 18.82 7.17
CA VAL A 7 -10.95 17.73 7.91
C VAL A 7 -10.10 16.46 7.84
N ILE A 8 -9.62 16.09 6.65
CA ILE A 8 -8.75 14.92 6.49
C ILE A 8 -7.46 15.10 7.30
N ARG A 9 -6.81 16.25 7.20
CA ARG A 9 -5.60 16.56 7.99
C ARG A 9 -5.79 16.36 9.49
N GLU A 10 -6.93 16.77 10.02
CA GLU A 10 -7.21 16.73 11.46
C GLU A 10 -7.65 15.33 11.95
N HIS A 11 -8.35 14.59 11.09
CA HIS A 11 -9.09 13.40 11.51
C HIS A 11 -8.58 12.08 10.91
N ALA A 12 -7.79 12.09 9.84
CA ALA A 12 -7.39 10.86 9.16
C ALA A 12 -6.59 9.88 10.04
N THR A 13 -5.80 10.38 11.00
CA THR A 13 -5.07 9.54 11.97
C THR A 13 -5.97 8.79 12.95
N LYS A 14 -7.25 9.16 13.02
CA LYS A 14 -8.28 8.56 13.89
C LYS A 14 -9.29 7.72 13.09
N ASP A 15 -9.15 7.67 11.78
CA ASP A 15 -10.00 6.86 10.91
C ASP A 15 -9.63 5.38 11.07
N PRO A 16 -10.57 4.50 11.44
CA PRO A 16 -10.31 3.07 11.58
C PRO A 16 -9.64 2.42 10.36
N ASP A 17 -10.03 2.82 9.14
CA ASP A 17 -9.48 2.25 7.91
C ASP A 17 -8.00 2.63 7.73
N VAL A 18 -7.68 3.89 8.01
CA VAL A 18 -6.33 4.44 7.90
C VAL A 18 -5.42 3.91 9.00
N VAL A 19 -5.95 3.77 10.22
CA VAL A 19 -5.25 3.12 11.34
C VAL A 19 -4.93 1.66 11.00
N ALA A 20 -5.90 0.92 10.46
CA ALA A 20 -5.68 -0.46 10.04
C ALA A 20 -4.58 -0.55 8.98
N GLN A 21 -4.58 0.33 7.97
CA GLN A 21 -3.53 0.39 6.96
C GLN A 21 -2.15 0.67 7.57
N ALA A 22 -2.05 1.57 8.55
CA ALA A 22 -0.80 1.85 9.26
C ALA A 22 -0.27 0.63 10.01
N GLN A 23 -1.16 -0.13 10.67
CA GLN A 23 -0.79 -1.37 11.35
C GLN A 23 -0.34 -2.46 10.37
N MET A 24 -1.02 -2.57 9.22
CA MET A 24 -0.63 -3.51 8.17
C MET A 24 0.74 -3.15 7.56
N PHE A 25 1.05 -1.86 7.44
CA PHE A 25 2.37 -1.40 7.03
C PHE A 25 3.47 -1.89 7.99
N ALA A 26 3.22 -1.84 9.30
CA ALA A 26 4.16 -2.34 10.31
C ALA A 26 4.31 -3.86 10.29
N SER A 27 3.20 -4.60 10.17
CA SER A 27 3.24 -6.07 10.13
C SER A 27 4.00 -6.58 8.91
N ASN A 28 3.90 -5.87 7.79
CA ASN A 28 4.56 -6.26 6.56
C ASN A 28 6.02 -5.80 6.48
N ALA A 29 6.39 -4.72 7.19
CA ALA A 29 7.79 -4.30 7.35
C ALA A 29 8.66 -5.34 8.10
N GLY A 30 8.03 -6.27 8.85
CA GLY A 30 8.70 -7.42 9.47
C GLY A 30 8.56 -8.74 8.71
N SER A 31 7.67 -8.83 7.72
CA SER A 31 7.38 -10.06 6.97
C SER A 31 7.90 -10.06 5.53
N THR A 32 8.65 -9.04 5.12
CA THR A 32 9.61 -9.18 4.01
C THR A 32 10.70 -10.17 4.40
N LEU A 33 10.35 -11.45 4.24
CA LEU A 33 11.19 -12.62 4.06
C LEU A 33 12.65 -12.23 3.84
N GLY A 34 13.48 -12.48 4.87
CA GLY A 34 14.92 -12.49 4.70
C GLY A 34 15.30 -13.26 3.44
N SER A 35 16.00 -12.58 2.54
CA SER A 35 17.03 -13.14 1.67
C SER A 35 16.90 -14.63 1.33
N GLY A 36 16.31 -14.95 0.16
CA GLY A 36 16.74 -16.11 -0.64
C GLY A 36 16.84 -17.48 0.06
N GLY A 37 15.97 -17.79 1.01
CA GLY A 37 15.96 -19.08 1.72
C GLY A 37 14.96 -20.06 1.11
N VAL A 38 15.48 -21.11 0.48
CA VAL A 38 14.76 -22.25 -0.10
C VAL A 38 13.87 -22.93 0.96
N PHE A 39 12.55 -22.77 0.88
CA PHE A 39 11.59 -23.50 1.73
C PHE A 39 11.05 -24.73 1.00
N PHE A 40 11.83 -25.81 0.99
CA PHE A 40 11.29 -27.18 0.87
C PHE A 40 12.14 -28.12 1.74
N PRO A 41 11.58 -28.78 2.78
CA PRO A 41 12.27 -29.89 3.42
C PRO A 41 12.34 -31.05 2.43
N SER A 42 13.53 -31.34 1.92
CA SER A 42 13.80 -32.47 1.03
C SER A 42 13.71 -33.80 1.79
N ASN A 43 12.49 -34.27 2.05
CA ASN A 43 12.23 -35.66 2.41
C ASN A 43 11.66 -36.40 1.20
N HIS A 44 12.53 -36.83 0.29
CA HIS A 44 12.22 -37.89 -0.66
C HIS A 44 13.45 -38.80 -0.84
N PRO A 45 13.43 -40.04 -0.30
CA PRO A 45 14.49 -41.00 -0.49
C PRO A 45 14.18 -41.81 -1.76
N SER A 46 14.77 -41.44 -2.89
CA SER A 46 14.84 -42.36 -4.03
C SER A 46 16.04 -42.10 -4.93
N GLN A 47 16.88 -43.13 -4.98
CA GLN A 47 17.76 -43.49 -6.10
C GLN A 47 19.15 -42.82 -6.16
N GLN A 48 20.04 -43.34 -5.31
CA GLN A 48 21.40 -43.64 -5.77
C GLN A 48 21.34 -44.64 -6.94
N ARG A 49 21.86 -44.29 -8.12
CA ARG A 49 22.87 -45.07 -8.86
C ARG A 49 23.19 -44.49 -10.26
N ALA A 50 24.49 -44.27 -10.44
CA ALA A 50 25.32 -44.59 -11.61
C ALA A 50 25.37 -43.67 -12.87
N ARG A 51 26.57 -43.10 -13.05
CA ARG A 51 27.46 -43.11 -14.25
C ARG A 51 27.16 -42.22 -15.46
N SER A 52 28.00 -41.17 -15.59
CA SER A 52 28.85 -40.79 -16.75
C SER A 52 28.34 -41.06 -18.18
N LYS A 53 28.07 -40.01 -18.98
CA LYS A 53 28.97 -39.48 -20.03
C LYS A 53 28.35 -38.25 -20.73
N ARG A 54 29.23 -37.37 -21.21
CA ARG A 54 29.05 -36.11 -21.96
C ARG A 54 27.86 -36.05 -22.94
N GLN A 55 27.06 -34.97 -22.87
CA GLN A 55 26.31 -34.43 -24.00
C GLN A 55 26.06 -32.92 -23.84
N TYR A 56 26.55 -32.15 -24.82
CA TYR A 56 26.26 -30.75 -25.18
C TYR A 56 25.58 -29.85 -24.12
N GLY A 57 26.36 -28.92 -23.56
CA GLY A 57 25.85 -27.78 -22.82
C GLY A 57 25.10 -26.81 -23.74
N GLY A 58 23.81 -27.07 -23.94
CA GLY A 58 22.84 -26.12 -24.45
C GLY A 58 22.26 -25.30 -23.29
N GLY A 59 22.96 -24.24 -22.89
CA GLY A 59 22.44 -23.19 -22.03
C GLY A 59 22.25 -21.93 -22.86
N GLY A 60 21.26 -21.97 -23.76
CA GLY A 60 20.90 -20.86 -24.63
C GLY A 60 20.53 -19.63 -23.80
N GLY A 61 21.18 -18.51 -24.13
CA GLY A 61 20.74 -17.20 -23.69
C GLY A 61 19.42 -16.79 -24.34
N ALA A 62 18.89 -15.68 -23.81
CA ALA A 62 17.99 -14.71 -24.45
C ALA A 62 16.89 -15.29 -25.36
N GLY A 63 15.65 -15.31 -24.86
CA GLY A 63 14.48 -15.60 -25.68
C GLY A 63 13.20 -15.64 -24.86
N GLY A 64 12.74 -14.48 -24.42
CA GLY A 64 11.49 -14.32 -23.68
C GLY A 64 11.17 -12.85 -23.50
N ASP A 65 10.95 -12.14 -24.60
CA ASP A 65 10.37 -10.80 -24.63
C ASP A 65 8.90 -10.88 -24.21
N GLY A 66 8.68 -11.09 -22.91
CA GLY A 66 7.40 -10.89 -22.26
C GLY A 66 7.57 -9.75 -21.27
N ALA A 67 6.95 -8.60 -21.56
CA ALA A 67 6.84 -7.48 -20.64
C ALA A 67 6.06 -7.89 -19.38
N GLY A 68 6.70 -8.63 -18.48
CA GLY A 68 6.18 -9.09 -17.19
C GLY A 68 6.91 -8.43 -16.01
N GLY A 69 7.41 -7.21 -16.21
CA GLY A 69 8.38 -6.55 -15.33
C GLY A 69 7.82 -5.54 -14.33
N ALA A 70 6.53 -5.57 -14.00
CA ALA A 70 5.93 -4.63 -13.02
C ALA A 70 5.24 -5.30 -11.82
N SER A 71 5.30 -6.62 -11.68
CA SER A 71 4.74 -7.32 -10.51
C SER A 71 5.63 -7.24 -9.26
N ALA A 72 6.79 -6.58 -9.36
CA ALA A 72 7.68 -6.28 -8.24
C ALA A 72 7.37 -4.91 -7.61
N GLN A 73 6.10 -4.49 -7.60
CA GLN A 73 5.68 -3.37 -6.77
C GLN A 73 5.91 -3.80 -5.32
N GLY A 74 7.04 -3.34 -4.76
CA GLY A 74 7.56 -3.74 -3.47
C GLY A 74 6.49 -3.70 -2.40
N GLY A 75 6.45 -4.76 -1.58
CA GLY A 75 5.47 -4.91 -0.52
C GLY A 75 5.43 -3.69 0.39
N MET A 76 4.24 -3.43 0.94
CA MET A 76 4.03 -2.43 1.99
C MET A 76 4.98 -2.72 3.15
N GLY A 77 5.98 -1.89 3.43
CA GLY A 77 6.83 -2.09 4.59
C GLY A 77 8.20 -1.44 4.48
N GLY A 78 8.48 -0.47 5.34
CA GLY A 78 9.73 0.30 5.34
C GLY A 78 10.93 -0.40 5.99
N ALA A 79 10.96 -1.73 6.12
CA ALA A 79 12.02 -2.48 6.83
C ALA A 79 12.37 -1.87 8.22
N GLY A 80 11.34 -1.43 8.97
CA GLY A 80 11.51 -0.76 10.27
C GLY A 80 11.90 0.73 10.22
N ARG A 81 12.02 1.35 9.03
CA ARG A 81 12.38 2.77 8.87
C ARG A 81 11.20 3.75 8.80
N GLY A 82 9.96 3.24 8.87
CA GLY A 82 8.76 4.05 8.63
C GLY A 82 8.51 4.30 7.15
N GLY A 83 7.51 5.11 6.85
CA GLY A 83 7.10 5.39 5.48
C GLY A 83 5.86 6.27 5.41
N HIS A 84 5.18 6.23 4.27
CA HIS A 84 3.94 6.96 4.05
C HIS A 84 2.82 5.99 3.71
N ILE A 85 1.64 6.26 4.25
CA ILE A 85 0.40 5.61 3.84
C ILE A 85 -0.51 6.63 3.16
N HIS A 86 -1.35 6.17 2.24
CA HIS A 86 -2.21 7.04 1.44
C HIS A 86 -3.66 6.99 1.92
N VAL A 87 -4.19 8.14 2.31
CA VAL A 87 -5.63 8.31 2.56
C VAL A 87 -6.32 8.41 1.22
N SER A 88 -7.11 7.40 0.87
CA SER A 88 -7.64 7.21 -0.48
C SER A 88 -9.17 7.27 -0.51
N ASP A 89 -9.71 7.67 -1.66
CA ASP A 89 -11.13 7.71 -1.97
C ASP A 89 -11.68 6.28 -2.09
N ARG A 90 -12.79 6.01 -1.40
CA ARG A 90 -13.44 4.71 -1.38
C ARG A 90 -14.32 4.44 -2.60
N ARG A 91 -14.38 5.37 -3.57
CA ARG A 91 -15.12 5.16 -4.82
C ARG A 91 -14.45 4.11 -5.70
N ASN A 92 -13.13 4.01 -5.60
CA ASN A 92 -12.30 3.11 -6.39
C ASN A 92 -11.18 2.54 -5.49
N PRO A 93 -11.54 1.67 -4.52
CA PRO A 93 -10.57 1.14 -3.57
C PRO A 93 -9.52 0.30 -4.31
N PRO A 94 -8.22 0.47 -4.00
CA PRO A 94 -7.18 -0.31 -4.65
C PRO A 94 -7.25 -1.78 -4.24
N ASP A 95 -6.78 -2.67 -5.13
CA ASP A 95 -6.56 -4.07 -4.79
C ASP A 95 -5.57 -4.20 -3.62
N PHE A 96 -5.66 -5.32 -2.89
CA PHE A 96 -4.83 -5.58 -1.73
C PHE A 96 -3.33 -5.43 -2.05
N GLY A 97 -2.63 -4.64 -1.23
CA GLY A 97 -1.20 -4.37 -1.40
C GLY A 97 -0.86 -3.36 -2.50
N ARG A 98 -1.85 -2.84 -3.24
CA ARG A 98 -1.67 -1.76 -4.22
C ARG A 98 -1.94 -0.39 -3.61
N VAL A 99 -1.41 0.62 -4.29
CA VAL A 99 -1.68 2.03 -4.02
C VAL A 99 -2.82 2.48 -4.93
N ALA A 100 -3.70 3.35 -4.44
CA ALA A 100 -4.77 3.95 -5.23
C ALA A 100 -4.22 4.78 -6.41
N TRP A 101 -5.07 5.05 -7.39
CA TRP A 101 -4.69 5.94 -8.48
C TRP A 101 -4.41 7.36 -7.96
N PRO A 102 -3.46 8.11 -8.54
CA PRO A 102 -3.11 9.46 -8.06
C PRO A 102 -4.31 10.42 -7.94
N GLU A 103 -5.32 10.28 -8.80
CA GLU A 103 -6.57 11.04 -8.79
C GLU A 103 -7.53 10.66 -7.66
N ASP A 104 -7.34 9.49 -7.05
CA ASP A 104 -8.13 8.92 -5.96
C ASP A 104 -7.43 9.01 -4.60
N ILE A 105 -6.22 9.57 -4.52
CA ILE A 105 -5.52 9.79 -3.25
C ILE A 105 -5.84 11.20 -2.76
N PHE A 106 -6.42 11.35 -1.56
CA PHE A 106 -6.62 12.66 -0.94
C PHE A 106 -5.30 13.28 -0.48
N GLY A 107 -4.43 12.44 0.08
CA GLY A 107 -3.13 12.81 0.61
C GLY A 107 -2.45 11.64 1.31
N SER A 108 -1.31 11.92 1.93
CA SER A 108 -0.46 10.90 2.57
C SER A 108 -0.16 11.27 4.02
N LEU A 109 -0.03 10.25 4.87
CA LEU A 109 0.37 10.38 6.27
C LEU A 109 1.69 9.68 6.50
N GLU A 110 2.58 10.30 7.28
CA GLU A 110 3.84 9.72 7.72
C GLU A 110 3.61 8.77 8.90
N VAL A 111 4.18 7.57 8.80
CA VAL A 111 4.17 6.54 9.83
C VAL A 111 5.59 6.10 10.17
N ASP A 112 5.84 5.78 11.43
CA ASP A 112 7.11 5.26 11.90
C ASP A 112 7.28 3.76 11.58
N GLY A 113 8.44 3.20 11.95
CA GLY A 113 8.75 1.78 11.74
C GLY A 113 7.83 0.79 12.47
N THR A 114 7.02 1.26 13.41
CA THR A 114 6.04 0.49 14.17
C THR A 114 4.61 0.70 13.68
N GLY A 115 4.42 1.48 12.61
CA GLY A 115 3.10 1.80 12.06
C GLY A 115 2.30 2.78 12.90
N LYS A 116 2.97 3.55 13.77
CA LYS A 116 2.36 4.68 14.47
C LYS A 116 2.53 5.93 13.64
N PHE A 117 1.54 6.82 13.68
CA PHE A 117 1.63 8.11 13.01
C PHE A 117 2.70 8.99 13.66
N VAL A 118 3.51 9.65 12.82
CA VAL A 118 4.50 10.62 13.29
C VAL A 118 3.79 11.94 13.59
N ASP A 119 3.89 12.46 14.82
CA ASP A 119 3.16 13.65 15.28
C ASP A 119 1.63 13.50 15.08
N THR A 120 1.01 14.37 14.27
CA THR A 120 -0.39 14.27 13.82
C THR A 120 -0.52 13.55 12.47
N GLY A 121 0.48 12.75 12.11
CA GLY A 121 0.62 12.07 10.82
C GLY A 121 1.20 12.93 9.69
N ARG A 122 1.58 14.19 9.98
CA ARG A 122 2.22 15.12 9.02
C ARG A 122 1.58 15.11 7.63
N TYR A 123 0.26 15.25 7.63
CA TYR A 123 -0.53 15.11 6.42
C TYR A 123 -0.05 15.98 5.25
N GLN A 124 0.19 15.35 4.12
CA GLN A 124 0.53 15.99 2.86
C GLN A 124 -0.61 15.81 1.85
N GLU A 125 -1.21 16.90 1.41
CA GLU A 125 -2.28 16.89 0.41
C GLU A 125 -1.76 16.39 -0.94
N SER A 126 -2.57 15.57 -1.62
CA SER A 126 -2.33 15.16 -2.99
C SER A 126 -2.69 16.29 -3.95
N GLY A 127 -1.73 16.72 -4.78
CA GLY A 127 -1.96 17.74 -5.80
C GLY A 127 -2.81 17.28 -6.99
N THR A 128 -3.12 15.98 -7.08
CA THR A 128 -3.78 15.38 -8.26
C THR A 128 -5.21 14.90 -8.00
N TYR A 129 -5.70 14.98 -6.76
CA TYR A 129 -7.03 14.49 -6.38
C TYR A 129 -8.15 15.14 -7.20
N ARG A 130 -9.13 14.35 -7.62
CA ARG A 130 -10.32 14.82 -8.36
C ARG A 130 -11.59 14.45 -7.61
N ILE A 131 -12.50 15.40 -7.42
CA ILE A 131 -13.78 15.17 -6.71
C ILE A 131 -14.71 14.25 -7.52
N VAL A 132 -14.66 14.31 -8.84
CA VAL A 132 -15.48 13.51 -9.75
C VAL A 132 -14.59 12.88 -10.80
N THR A 133 -14.73 11.57 -10.98
CA THR A 133 -14.05 10.79 -12.02
C THR A 133 -15.08 9.93 -12.76
N ARG A 134 -14.62 8.99 -13.59
CA ARG A 134 -15.50 8.05 -14.29
C ARG A 134 -16.13 7.03 -13.33
N GLU A 135 -15.48 6.79 -12.20
CA GLU A 135 -15.85 5.86 -11.14
C GLU A 135 -16.92 6.45 -10.21
N GLY A 136 -17.18 7.75 -10.32
CA GLY A 136 -18.27 8.43 -9.63
C GLY A 136 -17.83 9.71 -8.93
N ILE A 137 -18.68 10.15 -7.99
CA ILE A 137 -18.39 11.25 -7.07
C ILE A 137 -17.59 10.73 -5.88
N LEU A 138 -16.87 11.62 -5.20
CA LEU A 138 -16.09 11.31 -3.99
C LEU A 138 -16.83 10.36 -3.03
N ASN A 139 -16.09 9.43 -2.44
CA ASN A 139 -16.62 8.55 -1.41
C ASN A 139 -15.63 8.47 -0.24
N LEU A 140 -16.04 9.00 0.91
CA LEU A 140 -15.23 9.01 2.12
C LEU A 140 -15.51 7.75 2.95
N SER A 141 -14.60 7.41 3.85
CA SER A 141 -14.94 6.49 4.95
C SER A 141 -16.10 7.07 5.77
N ASP A 142 -16.87 6.21 6.43
CA ASP A 142 -17.97 6.65 7.28
C ASP A 142 -17.50 7.62 8.37
N TYR A 143 -16.30 7.39 8.89
CA TYR A 143 -15.67 8.26 9.88
C TYR A 143 -15.39 9.66 9.32
N LEU A 144 -14.65 9.75 8.21
CA LEU A 144 -14.30 11.05 7.61
C LEU A 144 -15.52 11.78 7.07
N ARG A 145 -16.49 11.04 6.52
CA ARG A 145 -17.78 11.60 6.10
C ARG A 145 -18.50 12.27 7.26
N LYS A 146 -18.59 11.59 8.41
CA LYS A 146 -19.21 12.16 9.61
C LYS A 146 -18.51 13.43 10.06
N ARG A 147 -17.17 13.44 10.13
CA ARG A 147 -16.39 14.63 10.51
C ARG A 147 -16.54 15.78 9.54
N LEU A 148 -16.63 15.48 8.24
CA LEU A 148 -16.90 16.50 7.24
C LEU A 148 -18.28 17.13 7.44
N ILE A 149 -19.31 16.32 7.67
CA ILE A 149 -20.67 16.82 7.92
C ILE A 149 -20.71 17.70 9.17
N GLU A 150 -20.12 17.25 10.28
CA GLU A 150 -20.01 18.03 11.51
C GLU A 150 -19.36 19.39 11.25
N ARG A 151 -18.23 19.41 10.52
CA ARG A 151 -17.54 20.65 10.18
C ARG A 151 -18.37 21.58 9.29
N LEU A 152 -19.12 21.02 8.34
CA LEU A 152 -19.99 21.82 7.48
C LEU A 152 -21.16 22.43 8.28
N GLN A 153 -21.75 21.66 9.20
CA GLN A 153 -22.81 22.15 10.08
C GLN A 153 -22.33 23.27 11.01
N GLU A 154 -21.12 23.17 11.55
CA GLU A 154 -20.51 24.26 12.33
C GLU A 154 -20.34 25.54 11.51
N LEU A 155 -19.97 25.41 10.23
CA LEU A 155 -19.77 26.55 9.34
C LEU A 155 -21.10 27.18 8.93
N ASP A 156 -22.15 26.39 8.73
CA ASP A 156 -23.49 26.89 8.39
C ASP A 156 -24.16 27.63 9.56
N GLN A 157 -23.74 27.35 10.81
CA GLN A 157 -24.25 28.02 12.01
C GLN A 157 -23.54 29.35 12.33
N ASN A 158 -22.45 29.68 11.62
CA ASN A 158 -21.67 30.91 11.80
C ASN A 158 -21.93 31.90 10.65
#